data_AF-A0A1R4GAR6-F1
#
_entry.id   AF-A0A1R4GAR6-F1
#
_cell.length_a   1.000
_cell.length_b   1.000
_cell.length_c   1.000
_cell.angle_alpha   90.00
_cell.angle_beta   90.00
_cell.angle_gamma   90.00
#
_symmetry.space_group_name_H-M   'P 1'
#
loop_
_entity.id
_entity.type
_entity.pdbx_description
1 polymer ?
#
loop_
_entity_poly.entity_id
_entity_poly.type
_entity_poly.pdbx_seq_one_letter_code
_entity_poly.pdbx_strand_id
1 'polypeptide(L)'
;MKRALILAAAIAALATQALAGPVNLLPDPVDDDGRITLGELFDDAGAASGVVVGRRAGATAVLEASQVQIAARRAGLEWSNPAGLRRIVVREGGALPAEASARPAAASVGAPARAGSSVEVLTYARSLAAGDVIQPEDVVWASVQSHLAPAGGPQDAEAVIGLQAKRALRAGSPVGPRDLASPQVIARNDMVEVAYISDGVELTVTGKATRNASAGEAVPILNVQSNRTIDAVAVAPGRAVAGPAAQIARRNPQQFAAR
;
A
#
# COMPACT_ATOMS: atom_id res chain seq x y z
N MET A 1 55.67 70.83 14.95
CA MET A 1 55.74 70.92 13.48
C MET A 1 55.69 69.51 12.90
N LYS A 2 54.63 69.21 12.13
CA LYS A 2 54.52 68.22 11.04
C LYS A 2 55.45 66.98 11.11
N ARG A 3 54.87 65.77 11.21
CA ARG A 3 54.85 64.76 10.11
C ARG A 3 54.35 63.37 10.54
N ALA A 4 53.51 62.83 9.65
CA ALA A 4 53.27 61.42 9.35
C ALA A 4 52.49 60.57 10.38
N LEU A 5 51.17 60.66 10.29
CA LEU A 5 50.24 59.60 10.67
C LEU A 5 50.32 58.46 9.64
N ILE A 6 50.81 57.30 10.05
CA ILE A 6 50.70 56.05 9.31
C ILE A 6 49.31 55.47 9.60
N LEU A 7 48.44 55.47 8.59
CA LEU A 7 47.12 54.88 8.62
C LEU A 7 47.27 53.35 8.49
N ALA A 8 47.35 52.64 9.60
CA ALA A 8 47.26 51.19 9.62
C ALA A 8 45.78 50.80 9.48
N ALA A 9 45.42 50.33 8.29
CA ALA A 9 44.10 49.80 7.97
C ALA A 9 43.85 48.51 8.77
N ALA A 10 43.19 48.64 9.93
CA ALA A 10 42.58 47.51 10.62
C ALA A 10 41.17 47.33 10.05
N ILE A 11 41.07 46.58 8.95
CA ILE A 11 39.79 46.06 8.45
C ILE A 11 39.35 44.99 9.44
N ALA A 12 38.63 45.41 10.49
CA ALA A 12 37.88 44.49 11.33
C ALA A 12 36.76 43.93 10.46
N ALA A 13 36.91 42.68 10.04
CA ALA A 13 35.89 41.90 9.36
C ALA A 13 34.67 41.80 10.29
N LEU A 14 33.70 42.69 10.08
CA LEU A 14 32.32 42.44 10.49
C LEU A 14 31.86 41.22 9.70
N ALA A 15 32.04 40.04 10.29
CA ALA A 15 31.33 38.86 9.87
C ALA A 15 29.85 39.13 10.14
N THR A 16 29.16 39.64 9.12
CA THR A 16 27.72 39.66 9.05
C THR A 16 27.27 38.23 9.27
N GLN A 17 26.72 37.95 10.46
CA GLN A 17 26.01 36.71 10.70
C GLN A 17 24.83 36.70 9.71
N ALA A 18 24.98 35.97 8.61
CA ALA A 18 23.89 35.72 7.69
C ALA A 18 22.82 34.97 8.50
N LEU A 19 21.77 35.69 8.87
CA LEU A 19 20.58 35.12 9.49
C LEU A 19 20.10 33.97 8.61
N ALA A 20 19.91 32.80 9.24
CA ALA A 20 19.34 31.65 8.58
C ALA A 20 17.95 32.00 8.08
N GLY A 21 17.85 32.23 6.76
CA GLY A 21 16.57 32.52 6.13
C GLY A 21 15.68 31.28 6.18
N PRO A 22 14.36 31.43 6.45
CA PRO A 22 13.42 30.33 6.28
C PRO A 22 13.40 29.94 4.80
N VAL A 23 13.72 28.69 4.50
CA VAL A 23 13.72 28.19 3.12
C VAL A 23 12.53 27.27 2.88
N ASN A 24 11.91 27.42 1.72
CA ASN A 24 10.83 26.56 1.28
C ASN A 24 11.33 25.52 0.28
N LEU A 25 10.85 24.28 0.45
CA LEU A 25 11.23 23.17 -0.43
C LEU A 25 10.54 23.33 -1.78
N LEU A 26 11.27 23.13 -2.88
CA LEU A 26 10.67 23.06 -4.20
C LEU A 26 9.67 21.89 -4.26
N PRO A 27 8.51 22.07 -4.91
CA PRO A 27 7.48 21.03 -5.03
C PRO A 27 7.93 19.83 -5.89
N ASP A 28 8.91 20.02 -6.78
CA ASP A 28 9.50 18.97 -7.62
C ASP A 28 11.00 19.27 -7.85
N PRO A 29 11.89 18.85 -6.92
CA PRO A 29 13.31 19.07 -7.07
C PRO A 29 13.89 18.15 -8.17
N VAL A 30 14.60 18.77 -9.10
CA VAL A 30 15.23 18.11 -10.25
C VAL A 30 16.72 18.37 -10.17
N ASP A 31 17.53 17.34 -10.40
CA ASP A 31 19.00 17.47 -10.50
C ASP A 31 19.44 17.02 -11.89
N ASP A 32 20.30 17.81 -12.51
CA ASP A 32 20.75 17.63 -13.89
C ASP A 32 22.02 16.76 -13.98
N ASP A 33 22.89 16.80 -12.95
CA ASP A 33 24.25 16.28 -13.00
C ASP A 33 24.49 15.06 -12.07
N GLY A 34 23.43 14.57 -11.42
CA GLY A 34 23.50 13.47 -10.45
C GLY A 34 24.02 13.90 -9.06
N ARG A 35 24.24 15.20 -8.85
CA ARG A 35 24.72 15.80 -7.60
C ARG A 35 23.62 16.66 -7.02
N ILE A 36 22.85 16.09 -6.11
CA ILE A 36 21.73 16.78 -5.49
C ILE A 36 22.25 17.85 -4.54
N THR A 37 22.00 19.10 -4.88
CA THR A 37 22.42 20.27 -4.11
C THR A 37 21.25 20.96 -3.40
N LEU A 38 21.55 21.77 -2.39
CA LEU A 38 20.52 22.57 -1.70
C LEU A 38 19.84 23.57 -2.65
N GLY A 39 20.52 24.04 -3.70
CA GLY A 39 19.95 24.93 -4.70
C GLY A 39 18.86 24.30 -5.56
N GLU A 40 18.90 22.99 -5.75
CA GLU A 40 17.88 22.23 -6.49
C GLU A 40 16.70 21.83 -5.58
N LEU A 41 16.92 21.84 -4.27
CA LEU A 41 15.92 21.45 -3.26
C LEU A 41 15.11 22.64 -2.72
N PHE A 42 15.64 23.87 -2.74
CA PHE A 42 15.04 25.03 -2.08
C PHE A 42 15.05 26.30 -2.95
N ASP A 43 13.94 27.07 -2.93
CA ASP A 43 13.75 28.27 -3.77
C ASP A 43 14.75 29.41 -3.41
N ASP A 44 15.20 29.48 -2.15
CA ASP A 44 16.06 30.54 -1.61
C ASP A 44 17.35 30.00 -0.95
N ALA A 45 18.02 29.04 -1.60
CA ALA A 45 19.25 28.44 -1.04
C ALA A 45 20.45 29.41 -0.96
N GLY A 46 20.43 30.54 -1.67
CA GLY A 46 21.43 31.61 -1.58
C GLY A 46 22.88 31.11 -1.73
N ALA A 47 23.76 31.55 -0.82
CA ALA A 47 25.17 31.14 -0.77
C ALA A 47 25.39 29.64 -0.48
N ALA A 48 24.36 28.94 0.00
CA ALA A 48 24.37 27.51 0.28
C ALA A 48 23.91 26.64 -0.91
N SER A 49 23.56 27.25 -2.03
CA SER A 49 23.09 26.54 -3.25
C SER A 49 24.02 25.43 -3.73
N GLY A 50 25.34 25.58 -3.62
CA GLY A 50 26.32 24.57 -4.04
C GLY A 50 26.59 23.42 -3.06
N VAL A 51 25.89 23.37 -1.92
CA VAL A 51 26.11 22.33 -0.91
C VAL A 51 25.41 21.03 -1.34
N VAL A 52 26.21 19.99 -1.55
CA VAL A 52 25.74 18.67 -1.96
C VAL A 52 25.14 17.91 -0.76
N VAL A 53 23.87 17.54 -0.87
CA VAL A 53 23.13 16.80 0.17
C VAL A 53 23.16 15.29 -0.09
N GLY A 54 23.27 14.91 -1.36
CA GLY A 54 23.35 13.51 -1.78
C GLY A 54 23.79 13.36 -3.22
N ARG A 55 23.93 12.12 -3.65
CA ARG A 55 24.18 11.77 -5.06
C ARG A 55 23.10 10.82 -5.53
N ARG A 56 22.66 11.01 -6.76
CA ARG A 56 21.70 10.11 -7.41
C ARG A 56 22.46 8.96 -8.08
N ALA A 57 21.99 7.72 -7.87
CA ALA A 57 22.56 6.50 -8.43
C ALA A 57 21.56 5.79 -9.40
N GLY A 58 20.74 6.57 -10.11
CA GLY A 58 19.68 6.08 -11.01
C GLY A 58 18.82 7.22 -11.58
N ALA A 59 17.62 6.93 -12.09
CA ALA A 59 16.70 7.95 -12.64
C ALA A 59 16.02 8.81 -11.54
N THR A 60 15.96 8.30 -10.32
CA THR A 60 15.46 9.00 -9.13
C THR A 60 16.35 8.76 -7.93
N ALA A 61 16.38 9.72 -7.00
CA ALA A 61 17.05 9.59 -5.71
C ALA A 61 16.08 9.90 -4.58
N VAL A 62 16.22 9.14 -3.50
CA VAL A 62 15.40 9.27 -2.31
C VAL A 62 16.28 9.83 -1.19
N LEU A 63 15.92 11.00 -0.67
CA LEU A 63 16.58 11.66 0.45
C LEU A 63 15.67 11.63 1.68
N GLU A 64 16.22 11.26 2.83
CA GLU A 64 15.50 11.37 4.10
C GLU A 64 15.37 12.86 4.46
N ALA A 65 14.16 13.30 4.82
CA ALA A 65 13.90 14.71 5.14
C ALA A 65 14.75 15.19 6.33
N SER A 66 15.00 14.31 7.30
CA SER A 66 15.91 14.58 8.43
C SER A 66 17.34 14.85 7.97
N GLN A 67 17.83 14.12 6.97
CA GLN A 67 19.16 14.33 6.38
C GLN A 67 19.22 15.68 5.66
N VAL A 68 18.18 16.04 4.90
CA VAL A 68 18.09 17.33 4.22
C VAL A 68 18.01 18.49 5.22
N GLN A 69 17.24 18.35 6.31
CA GLN A 69 17.18 19.35 7.39
C GLN A 69 18.53 19.54 8.09
N ILE A 70 19.26 18.45 8.35
CA ILE A 70 20.59 18.51 8.96
C ILE A 70 21.57 19.19 8.00
N ALA A 71 21.53 18.87 6.70
CA ALA A 71 22.38 19.48 5.69
C ALA A 71 22.08 20.98 5.51
N ALA A 72 20.80 21.36 5.46
CA ALA A 72 20.33 22.74 5.40
C ALA A 72 20.79 23.53 6.64
N ARG A 73 20.58 23.00 7.85
CA ARG A 73 20.99 23.65 9.10
C ARG A 73 22.49 23.86 9.19
N ARG A 74 23.29 22.90 8.69
CA ARG A 74 24.76 23.02 8.61
C ARG A 74 25.20 24.09 7.61
N ALA A 75 24.43 24.30 6.55
CA ALA A 75 24.66 25.33 5.56
C ALA A 75 24.07 26.69 5.95
N GLY A 76 23.51 26.81 7.17
CA GLY A 76 22.91 28.05 7.68
C GLY A 76 21.51 28.33 7.15
N LEU A 77 20.80 27.34 6.60
CA LEU A 77 19.40 27.43 6.17
C LEU A 77 18.48 26.76 7.20
N GLU A 78 17.31 27.33 7.47
CA GLU A 78 16.33 26.73 8.37
C GLU A 78 15.09 26.24 7.60
N TRP A 79 14.89 24.92 7.58
CA TRP A 79 13.71 24.28 7.00
C TRP A 79 12.87 23.57 8.08
N SER A 80 11.72 24.16 8.42
CA SER A 80 10.83 23.66 9.47
C SER A 80 10.01 22.43 9.07
N ASN A 81 10.07 22.01 7.80
CA ASN A 81 9.30 20.88 7.24
C ASN A 81 7.80 20.93 7.63
N PRO A 82 7.07 21.97 7.19
CA PRO A 82 5.67 22.18 7.58
C PRO A 82 4.73 21.05 7.12
N ALA A 83 5.09 20.33 6.06
CA ALA A 83 4.32 19.22 5.52
C ALA A 83 4.61 17.87 6.19
N GLY A 84 5.52 17.81 7.18
CA GLY A 84 5.85 16.58 7.90
C GLY A 84 6.44 15.49 6.99
N LEU A 85 7.10 15.89 5.90
CA LEU A 85 7.68 14.97 4.94
C LEU A 85 8.75 14.12 5.62
N ARG A 86 8.68 12.80 5.47
CA ARG A 86 9.77 11.91 5.91
C ARG A 86 10.81 11.73 4.82
N ARG A 87 10.41 11.88 3.56
CA ARG A 87 11.18 11.50 2.39
C ARG A 87 10.95 12.49 1.25
N ILE A 88 12.03 12.88 0.58
CA ILE A 88 12.06 13.78 -0.57
C ILE A 88 12.59 13.01 -1.77
N VAL A 89 11.89 13.08 -2.90
CA VAL A 89 12.28 12.38 -4.13
C VAL A 89 12.80 13.43 -5.12
N VAL A 90 14.01 13.20 -5.63
CA VAL A 90 14.67 14.07 -6.62
C VAL A 90 14.83 13.31 -7.92
N ARG A 91 14.42 13.92 -9.03
CA ARG A 91 14.38 13.29 -10.37
C ARG A 91 15.46 13.85 -11.28
N GLU A 92 15.84 13.10 -12.31
CA GLU A 92 16.76 13.57 -13.35
C GLU A 92 16.09 14.61 -14.28
N GLY A 93 16.78 15.71 -14.55
CA GLY A 93 16.33 16.75 -15.47
C GLY A 93 16.63 16.42 -16.93
N GLY A 94 15.77 15.59 -17.54
CA GLY A 94 15.87 15.29 -18.97
C GLY A 94 15.24 16.38 -19.83
N ALA A 95 16.08 17.20 -20.49
CA ALA A 95 15.66 18.04 -21.61
C ALA A 95 15.20 17.18 -22.81
N LEU A 96 14.05 17.53 -23.39
CA LEU A 96 13.45 16.84 -24.56
C LEU A 96 14.37 16.87 -25.79
N PRO A 97 14.60 15.75 -26.52
CA PRO A 97 15.11 15.81 -27.88
C PRO A 97 13.97 15.95 -28.90
N ALA A 98 14.09 16.95 -29.77
CA ALA A 98 13.21 17.23 -30.88
C ALA A 98 13.39 16.25 -32.07
N GLU A 99 12.25 15.79 -32.59
CA GLU A 99 11.92 15.43 -33.99
C GLU A 99 12.79 14.43 -34.79
N ALA A 100 12.21 13.27 -35.16
CA ALA A 100 12.20 12.75 -36.54
C ALA A 100 11.21 11.57 -36.72
N SER A 101 10.37 11.70 -37.75
CA SER A 101 9.22 10.89 -38.17
C SER A 101 9.52 9.49 -38.74
N ALA A 102 8.62 8.49 -38.49
CA ALA A 102 7.80 7.76 -39.51
C ALA A 102 7.25 6.36 -39.05
N ARG A 103 6.01 6.34 -38.50
CA ARG A 103 4.83 5.41 -38.59
C ARG A 103 4.89 3.92 -39.09
N PRO A 104 3.81 3.09 -38.90
CA PRO A 104 2.84 2.91 -37.78
C PRO A 104 2.35 1.44 -37.51
N ALA A 105 1.79 1.16 -36.32
CA ALA A 105 0.58 0.29 -36.15
C ALA A 105 -0.07 0.40 -34.74
N ALA A 106 -1.24 1.06 -34.68
CA ALA A 106 -2.36 1.03 -33.71
C ALA A 106 -2.09 1.00 -32.18
N ALA A 107 -2.13 2.15 -31.46
CA ALA A 107 -3.30 2.75 -30.77
C ALA A 107 -3.94 1.85 -29.67
N SER A 108 -3.88 2.20 -28.38
CA SER A 108 -4.64 3.33 -27.81
C SER A 108 -3.90 4.17 -26.74
N VAL A 109 -4.37 5.41 -26.64
CA VAL A 109 -3.91 6.56 -25.85
C VAL A 109 -4.09 6.35 -24.34
N GLY A 110 -3.12 6.83 -23.55
CA GLY A 110 -3.25 6.96 -22.09
C GLY A 110 -2.23 7.90 -21.45
N ALA A 111 -2.33 9.21 -21.74
CA ALA A 111 -1.88 10.38 -20.97
C ALA A 111 -0.40 10.52 -20.51
N PRO A 112 0.18 11.75 -20.49
CA PRO A 112 1.44 11.99 -19.80
C PRO A 112 1.25 11.70 -18.31
N ALA A 113 2.13 10.87 -17.74
CA ALA A 113 2.14 10.53 -16.33
C ALA A 113 2.32 11.80 -15.50
N ARG A 114 1.20 12.34 -15.04
CA ARG A 114 1.14 13.30 -13.95
C ARG A 114 1.76 12.59 -12.76
N ALA A 115 2.92 13.05 -12.27
CA ALA A 115 3.67 12.47 -11.18
C ALA A 115 2.76 12.25 -9.97
N GLY A 116 2.16 11.06 -9.88
CA GLY A 116 1.34 10.62 -8.79
C GLY A 116 2.25 9.90 -7.81
N SER A 117 2.19 10.26 -6.54
CA SER A 117 2.78 9.50 -5.43
C SER A 117 2.58 8.00 -5.63
N SER A 118 3.63 7.19 -5.60
CA SER A 118 3.50 5.73 -5.64
C SER A 118 3.03 5.21 -4.28
N VAL A 119 2.06 4.27 -4.28
CA VAL A 119 1.52 3.64 -3.07
C VAL A 119 1.73 2.12 -3.17
N GLU A 120 2.08 1.49 -2.07
CA GLU A 120 2.12 0.03 -1.98
C GLU A 120 0.70 -0.52 -1.93
N VAL A 121 0.38 -1.39 -2.86
CA VAL A 121 -0.92 -2.02 -2.99
C VAL A 121 -0.72 -3.53 -3.08
N LEU A 122 -1.57 -4.27 -2.39
CA LEU A 122 -1.59 -5.72 -2.51
C LEU A 122 -2.09 -6.10 -3.91
N THR A 123 -1.37 -6.96 -4.61
CA THR A 123 -1.69 -7.44 -5.95
C THR A 123 -1.67 -8.97 -5.98
N TYR A 124 -2.35 -9.55 -6.96
CA TYR A 124 -2.33 -11.01 -7.15
C TYR A 124 -1.06 -11.45 -7.87
N ALA A 125 -0.33 -12.42 -7.31
CA ALA A 125 0.89 -12.98 -7.91
C ALA A 125 0.61 -13.83 -9.15
N ARG A 126 -0.56 -14.50 -9.18
CA ARG A 126 -1.05 -15.30 -10.31
C ARG A 126 -2.50 -14.97 -10.65
N SER A 127 -2.95 -15.46 -11.81
CA SER A 127 -4.37 -15.40 -12.16
C SER A 127 -5.14 -16.46 -11.37
N LEU A 128 -6.28 -16.07 -10.79
CA LEU A 128 -7.17 -16.92 -10.00
C LEU A 128 -8.53 -17.05 -10.71
N ALA A 129 -9.12 -18.24 -10.68
CA ALA A 129 -10.46 -18.46 -11.19
C ALA A 129 -11.52 -18.04 -10.15
N ALA A 130 -12.76 -17.86 -10.61
CA ALA A 130 -13.88 -17.66 -9.69
C ALA A 130 -14.08 -18.94 -8.85
N GLY A 131 -14.11 -18.80 -7.53
CA GLY A 131 -14.19 -19.93 -6.60
C GLY A 131 -12.84 -20.37 -6.02
N ASP A 132 -11.71 -19.84 -6.47
CA ASP A 132 -10.41 -20.18 -5.88
C ASP A 132 -10.23 -19.52 -4.51
N VAL A 133 -9.67 -20.26 -3.56
CA VAL A 133 -9.32 -19.77 -2.22
C VAL A 133 -7.92 -19.18 -2.25
N ILE A 134 -7.77 -17.94 -1.79
CA ILE A 134 -6.52 -17.19 -1.81
C ILE A 134 -5.56 -17.74 -0.77
N GLN A 135 -4.39 -18.15 -1.26
CA GLN A 135 -3.29 -18.62 -0.42
C GLN A 135 -2.30 -17.47 -0.12
N PRO A 136 -1.43 -17.62 0.89
CA PRO A 136 -0.39 -16.63 1.20
C PRO A 136 0.53 -16.32 0.01
N GLU A 137 0.84 -17.31 -0.83
CA GLU A 137 1.68 -17.15 -2.02
C GLU A 137 0.99 -16.39 -3.17
N ASP A 138 -0.33 -16.23 -3.12
CA ASP A 138 -1.11 -15.61 -4.19
C ASP A 138 -1.16 -14.08 -4.07
N VAL A 139 -0.69 -13.52 -2.96
CA VAL A 139 -0.73 -12.10 -2.66
C VAL A 139 0.68 -11.53 -2.54
N VAL A 140 0.95 -10.43 -3.24
CA VAL A 140 2.25 -9.77 -3.24
C VAL A 140 2.10 -8.26 -3.21
N TRP A 141 2.96 -7.60 -2.45
CA TRP A 141 3.04 -6.15 -2.41
C TRP A 141 3.68 -5.62 -3.69
N ALA A 142 2.97 -4.74 -4.39
CA ALA A 142 3.47 -4.05 -5.57
C ALA A 142 3.32 -2.54 -5.42
N SER A 143 4.32 -1.79 -5.91
CA SER A 143 4.26 -0.34 -5.96
C SER A 143 3.51 0.10 -7.20
N VAL A 144 2.36 0.75 -7.04
CA VAL A 144 1.54 1.29 -8.13
C VAL A 144 1.36 2.79 -7.97
N GLN A 145 1.15 3.51 -9.08
CA GLN A 145 0.87 4.94 -9.01
C GLN A 145 -0.43 5.19 -8.23
N SER A 146 -0.47 6.24 -7.39
CA SER A 146 -1.62 6.52 -6.51
C SER A 146 -2.96 6.61 -7.23
N HIS A 147 -2.98 7.08 -8.48
CA HIS A 147 -4.20 7.14 -9.28
C HIS A 147 -4.69 5.77 -9.78
N LEU A 148 -3.83 4.75 -9.80
CA LEU A 148 -4.16 3.35 -10.12
C LEU A 148 -4.47 2.52 -8.87
N ALA A 149 -4.14 3.03 -7.68
CA ALA A 149 -4.44 2.37 -6.42
C ALA A 149 -5.97 2.32 -6.20
N PRO A 150 -6.57 1.14 -5.98
CA PRO A 150 -7.99 1.06 -5.69
C PRO A 150 -8.27 1.74 -4.34
N ALA A 151 -9.28 2.61 -4.34
CA ALA A 151 -9.80 3.16 -3.08
C ALA A 151 -10.30 2.02 -2.17
N GLY A 152 -9.72 1.90 -0.98
CA GLY A 152 -10.12 0.90 0.02
C GLY A 152 -9.56 -0.52 -0.20
N GLY A 153 -8.40 -0.66 -0.85
CA GLY A 153 -7.67 -1.93 -0.88
C GLY A 153 -7.28 -2.40 0.55
N PRO A 154 -7.21 -3.72 0.81
CA PRO A 154 -6.73 -4.25 2.08
C PRO A 154 -5.32 -3.74 2.40
N GLN A 155 -5.10 -3.31 3.64
CA GLN A 155 -3.78 -2.88 4.12
C GLN A 155 -2.97 -4.02 4.74
N ASP A 156 -3.62 -5.17 4.96
CA ASP A 156 -3.02 -6.37 5.53
C ASP A 156 -3.26 -7.55 4.59
N ALA A 157 -2.23 -8.35 4.33
CA ALA A 157 -2.33 -9.53 3.48
C ALA A 157 -3.14 -10.64 4.19
N GLU A 158 -3.01 -10.73 5.51
CA GLU A 158 -3.68 -11.69 6.39
C GLU A 158 -5.20 -11.56 6.33
N ALA A 159 -5.73 -10.37 6.06
CA ALA A 159 -7.17 -10.15 5.93
C ALA A 159 -7.74 -10.77 4.63
N VAL A 160 -6.88 -11.02 3.64
CA VAL A 160 -7.24 -11.50 2.30
C VAL A 160 -7.06 -13.01 2.18
N ILE A 161 -6.06 -13.55 2.88
CA ILE A 161 -5.77 -14.98 2.91
C ILE A 161 -6.98 -15.76 3.46
N GLY A 162 -7.33 -16.86 2.79
CA GLY A 162 -8.48 -17.69 3.15
C GLY A 162 -9.82 -17.19 2.62
N LEU A 163 -9.87 -16.01 1.98
CA LEU A 163 -11.04 -15.59 1.21
C LEU A 163 -11.06 -16.24 -0.17
N GLN A 164 -12.24 -16.29 -0.78
CA GLN A 164 -12.50 -16.86 -2.09
C GLN A 164 -12.72 -15.77 -3.13
N ALA A 165 -12.15 -15.96 -4.32
CA ALA A 165 -12.35 -15.07 -5.46
C ALA A 165 -13.79 -15.16 -6.00
N LYS A 166 -14.52 -14.04 -6.03
CA LYS A 166 -15.90 -13.98 -6.58
C LYS A 166 -15.95 -14.03 -8.10
N ARG A 167 -14.84 -13.68 -8.76
CA ARG A 167 -14.70 -13.58 -10.22
C ARG A 167 -13.29 -14.03 -10.62
N ALA A 168 -13.07 -14.22 -11.92
CA ALA A 168 -11.73 -14.43 -12.43
C ALA A 168 -10.86 -13.17 -12.21
N LEU A 169 -9.72 -13.35 -11.56
CA LEU A 169 -8.74 -12.33 -11.22
C LEU A 169 -7.47 -12.56 -12.03
N ARG A 170 -6.81 -11.47 -12.45
CA ARG A 170 -5.57 -11.55 -13.22
C ARG A 170 -4.36 -11.25 -12.35
N ALA A 171 -3.25 -11.91 -12.67
CA ALA A 171 -1.95 -11.56 -12.13
C ALA A 171 -1.66 -10.06 -12.30
N GLY A 172 -1.04 -9.44 -11.29
CA GLY A 172 -0.72 -8.01 -11.24
C GLY A 172 -1.92 -7.09 -11.02
N SER A 173 -3.16 -7.62 -10.98
CA SER A 173 -4.33 -6.80 -10.62
C SER A 173 -4.32 -6.51 -9.12
N PRO A 174 -4.71 -5.29 -8.70
CA PRO A 174 -4.76 -4.95 -7.29
C PRO A 174 -5.94 -5.64 -6.59
N VAL A 175 -5.71 -6.05 -5.34
CA VAL A 175 -6.70 -6.72 -4.49
C VAL A 175 -7.73 -5.69 -4.02
N GLY A 176 -9.00 -5.98 -4.29
CA GLY A 176 -10.13 -5.15 -3.84
C GLY A 176 -11.11 -5.97 -3.01
N PRO A 177 -11.72 -5.39 -1.95
CA PRO A 177 -12.68 -6.11 -1.11
C PRO A 177 -13.95 -6.55 -1.86
N ARG A 178 -14.27 -5.88 -2.96
CA ARG A 178 -15.40 -6.19 -3.85
C ARG A 178 -15.23 -7.48 -4.65
N ASP A 179 -14.00 -7.98 -4.75
CA ASP A 179 -13.68 -9.19 -5.53
C ASP A 179 -13.56 -10.44 -4.66
N LEU A 180 -13.66 -10.27 -3.34
CA LEU A 180 -13.45 -11.31 -2.33
C LEU A 180 -14.76 -11.66 -1.62
N ALA A 181 -14.95 -12.93 -1.31
CA ALA A 181 -16.04 -13.42 -0.47
C ALA A 181 -15.54 -14.50 0.47
N SER A 182 -16.31 -14.81 1.52
CA SER A 182 -16.05 -16.01 2.30
C SER A 182 -16.15 -17.26 1.42
N PRO A 183 -15.28 -18.27 1.61
CA PRO A 183 -15.32 -19.48 0.80
C PRO A 183 -16.63 -20.22 0.98
N GLN A 184 -17.26 -20.59 -0.14
CA GLN A 184 -18.39 -21.50 -0.12
C GLN A 184 -17.91 -22.89 0.30
N VAL A 185 -18.34 -23.34 1.47
CA VAL A 185 -17.94 -24.65 2.04
C VAL A 185 -19.03 -25.71 1.89
N ILE A 186 -20.31 -25.30 1.77
CA ILE A 186 -21.44 -26.22 1.62
C ILE A 186 -22.27 -25.82 0.41
N ALA A 187 -22.54 -26.77 -0.48
CA ALA A 187 -23.43 -26.60 -1.61
C ALA A 187 -24.85 -27.07 -1.30
N ARG A 188 -25.83 -26.61 -2.08
CA ARG A 188 -27.21 -27.10 -2.00
C ARG A 188 -27.26 -28.59 -2.34
N ASN A 189 -28.06 -29.32 -1.59
CA ASN A 189 -28.23 -30.78 -1.64
C ASN A 189 -27.01 -31.59 -1.21
N ASP A 190 -25.97 -30.93 -0.68
CA ASP A 190 -24.78 -31.62 -0.18
C ASP A 190 -25.08 -32.40 1.10
N MET A 191 -24.39 -33.53 1.29
CA MET A 191 -24.52 -34.37 2.47
C MET A 191 -23.55 -33.87 3.53
N VAL A 192 -24.06 -33.35 4.64
CA VAL A 192 -23.27 -32.66 5.65
C VAL A 192 -23.46 -33.27 7.03
N GLU A 193 -22.38 -33.29 7.80
CA GLU A 193 -22.38 -33.67 9.21
C GLU A 193 -22.66 -32.43 10.07
N VAL A 194 -23.69 -32.50 10.90
CA VAL A 194 -24.08 -31.46 11.85
C VAL A 194 -23.65 -31.89 13.24
N ALA A 195 -22.70 -31.17 13.81
CA ALA A 195 -22.31 -31.31 15.20
C ALA A 195 -23.11 -30.35 16.08
N TYR A 196 -23.83 -30.86 17.07
CA TYR A 196 -24.44 -30.05 18.12
C TYR A 196 -23.58 -30.15 19.38
N ILE A 197 -23.02 -29.03 19.82
CA ILE A 197 -22.15 -28.97 20.98
C ILE A 197 -22.81 -28.11 22.06
N SER A 198 -23.10 -28.71 23.21
CA SER A 198 -23.62 -28.03 24.40
C SER A 198 -23.02 -28.67 25.65
N ASP A 199 -22.50 -27.84 26.56
CA ASP A 199 -22.07 -28.27 27.91
C ASP A 199 -21.12 -29.49 27.93
N GLY A 200 -20.23 -29.60 26.93
CA GLY A 200 -19.26 -30.70 26.82
C GLY A 200 -19.80 -31.99 26.16
N VAL A 201 -21.04 -31.99 25.70
CA VAL A 201 -21.63 -33.09 24.93
C VAL A 201 -21.63 -32.71 23.44
N GLU A 202 -21.09 -33.60 22.60
CA GLU A 202 -21.13 -33.49 21.14
C GLU A 202 -22.05 -34.56 20.55
N LEU A 203 -23.05 -34.12 19.80
CA LEU A 203 -23.96 -35.00 19.05
C LEU A 203 -23.75 -34.76 17.57
N THR A 204 -23.46 -35.80 16.80
CA THR A 204 -23.31 -35.72 15.35
C THR A 204 -24.53 -36.30 14.65
N VAL A 205 -25.02 -35.59 13.64
CA VAL A 205 -26.18 -35.97 12.84
C VAL A 205 -25.88 -35.68 11.38
N THR A 206 -26.13 -36.64 10.49
CA THR A 206 -26.02 -36.40 9.05
C THR A 206 -27.32 -35.82 8.50
N GLY A 207 -27.21 -34.83 7.62
CA GLY A 207 -28.34 -34.26 6.92
C GLY A 207 -27.97 -33.69 5.56
N LYS A 208 -28.98 -33.30 4.80
CA LYS A 208 -28.82 -32.72 3.47
C LYS A 208 -29.01 -31.20 3.51
N ALA A 209 -28.04 -30.45 3.02
CA ALA A 209 -28.11 -28.99 2.95
C ALA A 209 -29.20 -28.54 1.97
N THR A 210 -30.00 -27.54 2.35
CA THR A 210 -31.10 -27.05 1.50
C THR A 210 -30.72 -25.84 0.63
N ARG A 211 -29.63 -25.14 0.96
CA ARG A 211 -29.05 -24.00 0.24
C ARG A 211 -27.53 -24.05 0.27
N ASN A 212 -26.91 -23.21 -0.55
CA ASN A 212 -25.46 -22.94 -0.47
C ASN A 212 -25.17 -22.12 0.79
N ALA A 213 -23.99 -22.35 1.38
CA ALA A 213 -23.51 -21.57 2.51
C ALA A 213 -21.99 -21.43 2.50
N SER A 214 -21.56 -20.23 2.87
CA SER A 214 -20.16 -19.87 3.06
C SER A 214 -19.72 -20.14 4.50
N ALA A 215 -18.41 -20.22 4.75
CA ALA A 215 -17.91 -20.40 6.11
C ALA A 215 -18.44 -19.28 7.05
N GLY A 216 -19.04 -19.67 8.18
CA GLY A 216 -19.69 -18.80 9.15
C GLY A 216 -21.15 -18.42 8.84
N GLU A 217 -21.70 -18.86 7.70
CA GLU A 217 -23.07 -18.58 7.28
C GLU A 217 -24.05 -19.63 7.82
N ALA A 218 -25.29 -19.20 8.10
CA ALA A 218 -26.36 -20.10 8.54
C ALA A 218 -26.95 -20.89 7.36
N VAL A 219 -27.10 -22.20 7.54
CA VAL A 219 -27.67 -23.12 6.56
C VAL A 219 -28.72 -24.05 7.20
N PRO A 220 -29.95 -24.08 6.67
CA PRO A 220 -30.93 -25.10 7.03
C PRO A 220 -30.54 -26.45 6.42
N ILE A 221 -30.45 -27.46 7.27
CA ILE A 221 -30.06 -28.83 6.92
C ILE A 221 -31.22 -29.77 7.23
N LEU A 222 -31.66 -30.54 6.24
CA LEU A 222 -32.70 -31.55 6.41
C LEU A 222 -32.08 -32.84 6.95
N ASN A 223 -32.40 -33.22 8.18
CA ASN A 223 -32.01 -34.52 8.71
C ASN A 223 -32.74 -35.63 7.94
N VAL A 224 -31.98 -36.51 7.29
CA VAL A 224 -32.52 -37.58 6.45
C VAL A 224 -33.21 -38.71 7.24
N GLN A 225 -32.91 -38.85 8.53
CA GLN A 225 -33.51 -39.86 9.41
C GLN A 225 -34.82 -39.39 10.05
N SER A 226 -34.86 -38.14 10.52
CA SER A 226 -36.05 -37.59 11.22
C SER A 226 -36.92 -36.70 10.34
N ASN A 227 -36.48 -36.38 9.13
CA ASN A 227 -37.12 -35.46 8.19
C ASN A 227 -37.37 -34.05 8.77
N ARG A 228 -36.63 -33.67 9.82
CA ARG A 228 -36.68 -32.35 10.45
C ARG A 228 -35.56 -31.46 9.93
N THR A 229 -35.85 -30.17 9.78
CA THR A 229 -34.86 -29.15 9.41
C THR A 229 -34.14 -28.65 10.66
N ILE A 230 -32.81 -28.58 10.60
CA ILE A 230 -31.92 -28.10 11.65
C ILE A 230 -31.22 -26.84 11.13
N ASP A 231 -31.28 -25.75 11.89
CA ASP A 231 -30.50 -24.55 11.62
C ASP A 231 -29.08 -24.73 12.16
N ALA A 232 -28.11 -24.77 11.26
CA ALA A 232 -26.69 -24.90 11.59
C ALA A 232 -25.88 -23.77 10.94
N VAL A 233 -24.63 -23.63 11.33
CA VAL A 233 -23.67 -22.71 10.73
C VAL A 233 -22.57 -23.53 10.06
N ALA A 234 -22.28 -23.22 8.80
CA ALA A 234 -21.26 -23.91 8.04
C ALA A 234 -19.87 -23.54 8.57
N VAL A 235 -19.03 -24.53 8.87
CA VAL A 235 -17.68 -24.29 9.42
C VAL A 235 -16.57 -24.75 8.48
N ALA A 236 -16.76 -25.90 7.85
CA ALA A 236 -15.79 -26.53 6.96
C ALA A 236 -16.53 -27.31 5.86
N PRO A 237 -15.84 -27.76 4.80
CA PRO A 237 -16.45 -28.58 3.76
C PRO A 237 -17.13 -29.81 4.36
N GLY A 238 -18.42 -30.00 4.06
CA GLY A 238 -19.19 -31.13 4.59
C GLY A 238 -19.53 -31.07 6.08
N ARG A 239 -19.19 -29.99 6.81
CA ARG A 239 -19.37 -29.88 8.26
C ARG A 239 -20.08 -28.60 8.68
N ALA A 240 -21.09 -28.74 9.53
CA ALA A 240 -21.83 -27.65 10.13
C ALA A 240 -21.99 -27.83 11.64
N VAL A 241 -22.20 -26.74 12.36
CA VAL A 241 -22.38 -26.74 13.82
C VAL A 241 -23.71 -26.10 14.18
N ALA A 242 -24.47 -26.71 15.10
CA ALA A 242 -25.74 -26.20 15.60
C ALA A 242 -25.66 -25.83 17.10
N GLY A 243 -26.61 -25.02 17.58
CA GLY A 243 -26.71 -24.63 19.00
C GLY A 243 -25.81 -23.44 19.40
N PRO A 244 -25.40 -23.33 20.68
CA PRO A 244 -24.60 -22.22 21.19
C PRO A 244 -23.27 -22.03 20.45
N ALA A 245 -22.64 -23.14 20.03
CA ALA A 245 -21.41 -23.13 19.24
C ALA A 245 -21.61 -22.49 17.85
N ALA A 246 -22.81 -22.61 17.25
CA ALA A 246 -23.15 -21.95 16.00
C ALA A 246 -23.17 -20.42 16.13
N GLN A 247 -23.61 -19.90 17.29
CA GLN A 247 -23.63 -18.47 17.58
C GLN A 247 -22.21 -17.88 17.68
N ILE A 248 -21.24 -18.69 18.13
CA ILE A 248 -19.81 -18.33 18.19
C ILE A 248 -19.20 -18.36 16.78
N ALA A 249 -19.47 -19.41 16.01
CA ALA A 249 -19.01 -19.52 14.62
C ALA A 249 -19.50 -18.36 13.74
N ARG A 250 -20.73 -17.88 13.98
CA ARG A 250 -21.28 -16.69 13.30
C ARG A 250 -20.53 -15.40 13.64
N ARG A 251 -20.01 -15.26 14.87
CA ARG A 251 -19.25 -14.07 15.29
C ARG A 251 -17.80 -14.10 14.78
N ASN A 252 -17.19 -15.29 14.70
CA ASN A 252 -15.78 -15.47 14.34
C ASN A 252 -15.58 -16.45 13.17
N PRO A 253 -16.02 -16.11 11.94
CA PRO A 253 -15.95 -17.02 10.79
C PRO A 253 -14.52 -17.46 10.44
N GLN A 254 -13.52 -16.60 10.64
CA GLN A 254 -12.13 -16.88 10.27
C GLN A 254 -11.43 -17.92 11.17
N GLN A 255 -11.89 -18.11 12.41
CA GLN A 255 -11.27 -19.06 13.33
C GLN A 255 -11.60 -20.53 13.00
N PHE A 256 -12.68 -20.77 12.25
CA PHE A 256 -13.15 -22.12 11.92
C PHE A 256 -12.76 -22.56 10.51
N ALA A 257 -12.43 -21.62 9.61
CA ALA A 257 -11.97 -21.93 8.25
C ALA A 257 -10.54 -22.52 8.21
N ALA A 258 -9.80 -22.44 9.32
CA ALA A 258 -8.38 -22.83 9.41
C ALA A 258 -8.13 -24.21 10.05
N ARG A 259 -9.15 -25.09 10.14
CA ARG A 259 -9.01 -26.41 10.76
C ARG A 259 -9.59 -27.53 9.91
#